data_AF-S6A3W7-F1
#
_entry.id   AF-S6A3W7-F1
#
_cell.length_a   1.000
_cell.length_b   1.000
_cell.length_c   1.000
_cell.angle_alpha   90.00
_cell.angle_beta   90.00
_cell.angle_gamma   90.00
#
_symmetry.space_group_name_H-M   'P 1'
#
loop_
_entity.id
_entity.type
_entity.pdbx_description
1 polymer ?
#
loop_
_entity_poly.entity_id
_entity_poly.type
_entity_poly.pdbx_seq_one_letter_code
_entity_poly.pdbx_strand_id
1 'polypeptide(L)'
;MKKTLILVAMAFLLIGAVAVAEEAVILDFQLLNADIIADKAGAMTQNRRTVMDYGAVAGASYTDEQKALMRSSLAIAQWEVKLNSSAQNPTSVALSKVTEAEVSGEAKNFAGQKLMGVRILFPTWANNANAEIRPGFLIPAYEKMTQVDDSGNLQEPTEEDKASGKGRFEGGYGVVRNTGVIKSIAVNTYGMNFPHGLYVLLRDQNNKVTRYFMGYLLFDGWREMIWSNPGYITQVKAREVRLYPVYPTSLPHVSFDGFLVTRDAAHDGGDFVGYFKDVKIIYDKAVLTTVRDFADEDIWGIQTEREMKRKKIEVERFGQTQVLRFLEQEKMATEAGFTPSEGSEAAKNSGNNQETNNQ
;
A
#
# COMPACT_ATOMS: atom_id res chain seq x y z
N MET A 1 60.18 -4.64 10.39
CA MET A 1 59.60 -3.72 9.39
C MET A 1 58.73 -4.42 8.33
N LYS A 2 59.05 -5.63 7.84
CA LYS A 2 58.17 -6.35 6.87
C LYS A 2 56.82 -6.82 7.45
N LYS A 3 56.75 -7.22 8.73
CA LYS A 3 55.51 -7.69 9.38
C LYS A 3 54.53 -6.57 9.75
N THR A 4 55.03 -5.36 10.04
CA THR A 4 54.21 -4.19 10.34
C THR A 4 53.58 -3.58 9.08
N LEU A 5 54.27 -3.64 7.93
CA LEU A 5 53.72 -3.22 6.64
C LEU A 5 52.56 -4.10 6.15
N ILE A 6 52.60 -5.41 6.41
CA ILE A 6 51.53 -6.34 6.04
C ILE A 6 50.27 -6.10 6.88
N LEU A 7 50.42 -5.80 8.17
CA LEU A 7 49.31 -5.47 9.06
C LEU A 7 48.63 -4.15 8.70
N VAL A 8 49.41 -3.13 8.33
CA VAL A 8 48.88 -1.83 7.87
C VAL A 8 48.20 -1.97 6.50
N ALA A 9 48.76 -2.78 5.59
CA ALA A 9 48.13 -3.07 4.30
C ALA A 9 46.83 -3.88 4.46
N MET A 10 46.74 -4.85 5.37
CA MET A 10 45.48 -5.55 5.68
C MET A 10 44.44 -4.64 6.34
N ALA A 11 44.87 -3.69 7.20
CA ALA A 11 43.98 -2.70 7.79
C ALA A 11 43.40 -1.74 6.73
N PHE A 12 44.19 -1.31 5.74
CA PHE A 12 43.68 -0.52 4.62
C PHE A 12 42.83 -1.33 3.63
N LEU A 13 43.09 -2.63 3.46
CA LEU A 13 42.26 -3.51 2.62
C LEU A 13 40.87 -3.77 3.24
N LEU A 14 40.77 -3.76 4.58
CA LEU A 14 39.50 -3.86 5.31
C LEU A 14 38.70 -2.54 5.31
N ILE A 15 39.35 -1.39 5.15
CA ILE A 15 38.68 -0.08 5.02
C ILE A 15 38.17 0.15 3.58
N GLY A 16 38.71 -0.56 2.59
CA GLY A 16 38.34 -0.43 1.17
C GLY A 16 37.03 -1.09 0.74
N ALA A 17 36.30 -1.73 1.65
CA ALA A 17 35.07 -2.47 1.36
C ALA A 17 33.89 -1.96 2.19
N VAL A 18 33.62 -0.65 2.16
CA VAL A 18 32.35 -0.13 2.66
C VAL A 18 31.49 0.33 1.48
N ALA A 19 31.03 -0.64 0.68
CA ALA A 19 29.76 -0.45 0.00
C ALA A 19 28.69 -0.51 1.09
N VAL A 20 28.30 0.65 1.64
CA VAL A 20 27.21 0.76 2.61
C VAL A 20 25.89 0.53 1.86
N ALA A 21 25.61 -0.72 1.52
CA ALA A 21 24.27 -1.12 1.12
C ALA A 21 23.44 -1.20 2.41
N GLU A 22 22.43 -0.34 2.52
CA GLU A 22 21.54 -0.29 3.68
C GLU A 22 20.29 -1.12 3.38
N GLU A 23 19.86 -1.90 4.36
CA GLU A 23 18.58 -2.60 4.32
C GLU A 23 17.51 -1.76 5.01
N ALA A 24 16.37 -1.59 4.36
CA ALA A 24 15.20 -0.97 4.97
C ALA A 24 13.92 -1.74 4.64
N VAL A 25 13.02 -1.79 5.62
CA VAL A 25 11.65 -2.24 5.43
C VAL A 25 10.85 -1.06 4.88
N ILE A 26 10.40 -1.15 3.62
CA ILE A 26 9.52 -0.13 3.04
C ILE A 26 8.16 -0.21 3.72
N LEU A 27 7.59 -1.41 3.78
CA LEU A 27 6.25 -1.64 4.27
C LEU A 27 6.20 -2.94 5.08
N ASP A 28 5.67 -2.88 6.29
CA ASP A 28 5.30 -4.05 7.09
C ASP A 28 3.79 -4.01 7.35
N PHE A 29 3.06 -4.99 6.81
CA PHE A 29 1.61 -5.04 6.92
C PHE A 29 1.12 -5.27 8.36
N GLN A 30 1.95 -5.84 9.23
CA GLN A 30 1.61 -5.98 10.65
C GLN A 30 1.47 -4.62 11.35
N LEU A 31 2.19 -3.60 10.89
CA LEU A 31 2.12 -2.25 11.43
C LEU A 31 0.88 -1.48 10.96
N LEU A 32 0.16 -2.02 9.97
CA LEU A 32 -0.98 -1.40 9.31
C LEU A 32 -2.33 -1.98 9.78
N ASN A 33 -2.37 -2.71 10.89
CA ASN A 33 -3.64 -3.14 11.47
C ASN A 33 -4.44 -1.93 11.95
N ALA A 34 -5.77 -2.01 11.84
CA ALA A 34 -6.65 -0.97 12.36
C ALA A 34 -6.67 -0.97 13.90
N ASP A 35 -6.45 0.20 14.50
CA ASP A 35 -6.33 0.40 15.95
C ASP A 35 -7.15 1.58 16.47
N ILE A 36 -7.71 2.40 15.58
CA ILE A 36 -8.54 3.56 15.94
C ILE A 36 -9.82 3.63 15.10
N ILE A 37 -10.79 4.39 15.61
CA ILE A 37 -12.10 4.65 15.02
C ILE A 37 -12.90 3.36 14.81
N ALA A 38 -13.77 3.06 15.77
CA ALA A 38 -14.69 1.94 15.68
C ALA A 38 -15.84 2.23 14.70
N ASP A 39 -16.20 1.25 13.89
CA ASP A 39 -17.43 1.27 13.10
C ASP A 39 -18.67 1.04 13.99
N LYS A 40 -19.86 1.02 13.36
CA LYS A 40 -21.13 0.74 14.05
C LYS A 40 -21.17 -0.65 14.71
N ALA A 41 -20.29 -1.57 14.30
CA ALA A 41 -20.17 -2.92 14.84
C ALA A 41 -19.06 -3.04 15.90
N GLY A 42 -18.35 -1.94 16.22
CA GLY A 42 -17.26 -1.91 17.20
C GLY A 42 -15.89 -2.32 16.65
N ALA A 43 -15.76 -2.61 15.35
CA ALA A 43 -14.49 -2.96 14.72
C ALA A 43 -13.69 -1.70 14.37
N MET A 44 -12.41 -1.68 14.70
CA MET A 44 -11.52 -0.56 14.34
C MET A 44 -11.34 -0.50 12.83
N THR A 45 -11.33 0.70 12.26
CA THR A 45 -11.35 0.92 10.81
C THR A 45 -10.11 1.61 10.26
N GLN A 46 -9.37 2.31 11.12
CA GLN A 46 -8.24 3.14 10.72
C GLN A 46 -6.99 2.86 11.55
N ASN A 47 -5.82 3.21 10.99
CA ASN A 47 -4.53 3.04 11.64
C ASN A 47 -3.97 4.40 12.11
N ARG A 48 -3.72 4.53 13.41
CA ARG A 48 -3.33 5.77 14.10
C ARG A 48 -2.17 6.49 13.44
N ARG A 49 -1.11 5.76 13.14
CA ARG A 49 0.10 6.36 12.57
C ARG A 49 -0.11 6.85 11.14
N THR A 50 -1.06 6.32 10.40
CA THR A 50 -1.22 6.63 8.97
C THR A 50 -2.51 7.37 8.62
N VAL A 51 -3.36 7.71 9.61
CA VAL A 51 -4.59 8.50 9.40
C VAL A 51 -4.31 9.87 8.79
N MET A 52 -4.87 10.09 7.60
CA MET A 52 -4.94 11.38 6.96
C MET A 52 -6.35 11.93 7.07
N ASP A 53 -6.47 13.12 7.63
CA ASP A 53 -7.70 13.90 7.58
C ASP A 53 -7.70 14.76 6.32
N TYR A 54 -8.39 14.28 5.28
CA TYR A 54 -8.58 15.04 4.05
C TYR A 54 -9.76 16.03 4.15
N GLY A 55 -10.65 15.85 5.12
CA GLY A 55 -11.78 16.75 5.39
C GLY A 55 -11.32 18.13 5.86
N ALA A 56 -10.19 18.22 6.57
CA ALA A 56 -9.58 19.49 6.98
C ALA A 56 -9.14 20.37 5.79
N VAL A 57 -8.90 19.76 4.64
CA VAL A 57 -8.46 20.44 3.41
C VAL A 57 -9.62 20.64 2.42
N ALA A 58 -10.75 19.98 2.65
CA ALA A 58 -11.94 20.09 1.83
C ALA A 58 -12.60 21.46 1.96
N GLY A 59 -13.09 22.02 0.85
CA GLY A 59 -13.78 23.30 0.83
C GLY A 59 -15.09 23.32 1.65
N ALA A 60 -15.67 24.49 1.84
CA ALA A 60 -16.90 24.69 2.61
C ALA A 60 -18.15 23.99 2.03
N SER A 61 -18.04 23.40 0.82
CA SER A 61 -19.13 22.72 0.12
C SER A 61 -19.50 21.34 0.70
N TYR A 62 -18.74 20.81 1.65
CA TYR A 62 -18.99 19.51 2.27
C TYR A 62 -19.52 19.66 3.70
N THR A 63 -20.50 18.83 4.07
CA THR A 63 -20.99 18.74 5.46
C THR A 63 -19.93 18.11 6.38
N ASP A 64 -20.06 18.29 7.69
CA ASP A 64 -19.10 17.73 8.65
C ASP A 64 -19.11 16.18 8.63
N GLU A 65 -20.26 15.58 8.35
CA GLU A 65 -20.37 14.13 8.12
C GLU A 65 -19.61 13.68 6.87
N GLN A 66 -19.72 14.43 5.77
CA GLN A 66 -18.97 14.16 4.54
C GLN A 66 -17.46 14.33 4.75
N LYS A 67 -17.04 15.33 5.53
CA LYS A 67 -15.63 15.53 5.88
C LYS A 67 -15.08 14.40 6.75
N ALA A 68 -15.87 13.86 7.67
CA ALA A 68 -15.46 12.72 8.48
C ALA A 68 -15.20 11.46 7.61
N LEU A 69 -15.99 11.25 6.56
CA LEU A 69 -15.80 10.16 5.58
C LEU A 69 -14.54 10.33 4.72
N MET A 70 -13.99 11.54 4.64
CA MET A 70 -12.72 11.79 3.96
C MET A 70 -11.51 11.42 4.82
N ARG A 71 -11.68 10.92 6.04
CA ARG A 71 -10.57 10.36 6.82
C ARG A 71 -10.23 8.97 6.31
N SER A 72 -8.96 8.76 5.98
CA SER A 72 -8.46 7.48 5.47
C SER A 72 -7.06 7.19 6.02
N SER A 73 -6.66 5.93 6.04
CA SER A 73 -5.35 5.49 6.52
C SER A 73 -4.83 4.36 5.65
N LEU A 74 -3.60 3.90 5.93
CA LEU A 74 -3.04 2.71 5.29
C LEU A 74 -3.51 1.41 5.95
N ALA A 75 -4.56 1.46 6.78
CA ALA A 75 -5.14 0.26 7.38
C ALA A 75 -5.50 -0.77 6.30
N ILE A 76 -5.22 -2.05 6.54
CA ILE A 76 -5.33 -3.12 5.51
C ILE A 76 -6.70 -3.14 4.82
N ALA A 77 -7.78 -2.92 5.57
CA ALA A 77 -9.15 -2.89 5.03
C ALA A 77 -9.44 -1.72 4.07
N GLN A 78 -8.63 -0.65 4.10
CA GLN A 78 -8.75 0.53 3.22
C GLN A 78 -8.05 0.34 1.87
N TRP A 79 -7.36 -0.78 1.67
CA TRP A 79 -6.69 -1.08 0.40
C TRP A 79 -7.68 -1.61 -0.62
N GLU A 80 -7.44 -1.26 -1.88
CA GLU A 80 -8.33 -1.60 -2.98
C GLU A 80 -7.65 -2.54 -3.97
N VAL A 81 -8.43 -3.46 -4.53
CA VAL A 81 -8.04 -4.25 -5.69
C VAL A 81 -8.63 -3.63 -6.93
N LYS A 82 -7.77 -3.09 -7.80
CA LYS A 82 -8.15 -2.54 -9.10
C LYS A 82 -7.82 -3.54 -10.19
N LEU A 83 -8.85 -4.17 -10.74
CA LEU A 83 -8.75 -5.03 -11.91
C LEU A 83 -8.51 -4.20 -13.19
N ASN A 84 -7.85 -4.75 -14.20
CA ASN A 84 -7.86 -4.16 -15.54
C ASN A 84 -9.23 -4.31 -16.23
N SER A 85 -9.46 -3.51 -17.26
CA SER A 85 -10.73 -3.48 -18.00
C SER A 85 -11.18 -4.85 -18.53
N SER A 86 -10.24 -5.74 -18.91
CA SER A 86 -10.58 -7.10 -19.38
C SER A 86 -10.96 -8.08 -18.27
N ALA A 87 -10.70 -7.74 -17.01
CA ALA A 87 -11.06 -8.52 -15.82
C ALA A 87 -12.19 -7.88 -15.00
N GLN A 88 -12.56 -6.63 -15.30
CA GLN A 88 -13.61 -5.91 -14.60
C GLN A 88 -15.01 -6.38 -15.01
N ASN A 89 -15.72 -6.98 -14.08
CA ASN A 89 -17.16 -7.19 -14.11
C ASN A 89 -17.72 -6.99 -12.69
N PRO A 90 -19.04 -6.78 -12.51
CA PRO A 90 -19.60 -6.48 -11.19
C PRO A 90 -19.26 -7.55 -10.13
N THR A 91 -19.29 -8.82 -10.51
CA THR A 91 -18.97 -9.94 -9.62
C THR A 91 -17.49 -9.94 -9.21
N SER A 92 -16.58 -9.72 -10.17
CA SER A 92 -15.14 -9.69 -9.90
C SER A 92 -14.74 -8.50 -9.06
N VAL A 93 -15.36 -7.33 -9.28
CA VAL A 93 -15.15 -6.14 -8.45
C VAL A 93 -15.69 -6.35 -7.04
N ALA A 94 -16.87 -6.96 -6.87
CA ALA A 94 -17.46 -7.20 -5.55
C ALA A 94 -16.69 -8.23 -4.71
N LEU A 95 -16.13 -9.27 -5.36
CA LEU A 95 -15.40 -10.34 -4.67
C LEU A 95 -13.91 -10.05 -4.47
N SER A 96 -13.31 -9.18 -5.29
CA SER A 96 -11.91 -8.81 -5.18
C SER A 96 -11.72 -7.78 -4.08
N LYS A 97 -11.14 -8.19 -2.95
CA LYS A 97 -10.98 -7.35 -1.77
C LYS A 97 -9.73 -7.68 -0.99
N VAL A 98 -9.33 -6.73 -0.15
CA VAL A 98 -8.24 -6.88 0.81
C VAL A 98 -8.84 -7.02 2.20
N THR A 99 -8.29 -7.91 3.02
CA THR A 99 -8.77 -8.17 4.39
C THR A 99 -7.60 -8.43 5.32
N GLU A 100 -7.77 -8.08 6.60
CA GLU A 100 -6.86 -8.52 7.65
C GLU A 100 -7.00 -10.04 7.82
N ALA A 101 -5.88 -10.75 7.75
CA ALA A 101 -5.82 -12.19 7.90
C ALA A 101 -4.87 -12.54 9.04
N GLU A 102 -5.38 -13.26 10.03
CA GLU A 102 -4.57 -13.78 11.14
C GLU A 102 -3.89 -15.08 10.72
N VAL A 103 -2.57 -15.13 10.89
CA VAL A 103 -1.79 -16.35 10.68
C VAL A 103 -2.06 -17.30 11.85
N SER A 104 -2.34 -18.57 11.53
CA SER A 104 -2.57 -19.61 12.54
C SER A 104 -1.52 -19.60 13.65
N GLY A 105 -1.94 -19.74 14.90
CA GLY A 105 -1.04 -19.83 16.05
C GLY A 105 -0.09 -21.02 16.01
N GLU A 106 -0.41 -22.04 15.21
CA GLU A 106 0.43 -23.23 15.00
C GLU A 106 1.38 -23.09 13.81
N ALA A 107 1.35 -21.97 13.09
CA ALA A 107 2.19 -21.76 11.92
C ALA A 107 3.68 -21.68 12.31
N LYS A 108 4.54 -22.24 11.45
CA LYS A 108 6.00 -22.16 11.66
C LYS A 108 6.55 -20.74 11.56
N ASN A 109 5.95 -19.93 10.68
CA ASN A 109 6.36 -18.56 10.40
C ASN A 109 5.20 -17.60 10.68
N PHE A 110 5.50 -16.47 11.32
CA PHE A 110 4.57 -15.36 11.57
C PHE A 110 3.30 -15.73 12.37
N ALA A 111 3.33 -16.80 13.18
CA ALA A 111 2.19 -17.25 13.98
C ALA A 111 1.57 -16.12 14.81
N GLY A 112 0.24 -16.03 14.78
CA GLY A 112 -0.55 -15.03 15.52
C GLY A 112 -0.43 -13.59 14.99
N GLN A 113 0.32 -13.35 13.91
CA GLN A 113 0.38 -12.02 13.30
C GLN A 113 -0.84 -11.79 12.40
N LYS A 114 -1.41 -10.59 12.47
CA LYS A 114 -2.41 -10.10 11.50
C LYS A 114 -1.71 -9.41 10.35
N LEU A 115 -1.91 -9.93 9.14
CA LEU A 115 -1.23 -9.55 7.91
C LEU A 115 -2.24 -9.24 6.79
N MET A 116 -1.74 -8.76 5.66
CA MET A 116 -2.58 -8.49 4.50
C MET A 116 -2.94 -9.81 3.80
N GLY A 117 -4.23 -10.12 3.74
CA GLY A 117 -4.81 -11.12 2.85
C GLY A 117 -5.50 -10.45 1.67
N VAL A 118 -5.36 -11.01 0.48
CA VAL A 118 -5.97 -10.49 -0.74
C VAL A 118 -6.72 -11.61 -1.44
N ARG A 119 -7.96 -11.35 -1.82
CA ARG A 119 -8.72 -12.16 -2.77
C ARG A 119 -8.89 -11.38 -4.06
N ILE A 120 -8.66 -12.04 -5.19
CA ILE A 120 -8.84 -11.47 -6.53
C ILE A 120 -9.60 -12.50 -7.36
N LEU A 121 -10.75 -12.11 -7.89
CA LEU A 121 -11.50 -12.96 -8.81
C LEU A 121 -11.11 -12.62 -10.25
N PHE A 122 -10.23 -13.44 -10.84
CA PHE A 122 -9.90 -13.35 -12.25
C PHE A 122 -11.00 -13.99 -13.11
N PRO A 123 -11.23 -13.46 -14.33
CA PRO A 123 -12.20 -14.05 -15.22
C PRO A 123 -11.73 -15.43 -15.71
N THR A 124 -12.67 -16.36 -15.88
CA THR A 124 -12.38 -17.75 -16.28
C THR A 124 -12.10 -17.92 -17.77
N TRP A 125 -12.41 -16.92 -18.60
CA TRP A 125 -12.10 -16.95 -20.03
C TRP A 125 -10.61 -16.72 -20.33
N ALA A 126 -10.19 -17.10 -21.53
CA ALA A 126 -8.80 -17.04 -21.99
C ALA A 126 -8.35 -15.62 -22.37
N ASN A 127 -8.27 -14.72 -21.38
CA ASN A 127 -7.82 -13.34 -21.54
C ASN A 127 -6.71 -13.00 -20.53
N ASN A 128 -5.73 -12.22 -20.94
CA ASN A 128 -4.76 -11.67 -19.98
C ASN A 128 -5.49 -10.75 -19.00
N ALA A 129 -5.24 -10.97 -17.71
CA ALA A 129 -5.86 -10.23 -16.63
C ALA A 129 -4.80 -9.77 -15.64
N ASN A 130 -5.00 -8.61 -15.03
CA ASN A 130 -4.15 -8.18 -13.93
C ASN A 130 -4.96 -7.42 -12.90
N ALA A 131 -4.40 -7.38 -11.70
CA ALA A 131 -5.01 -6.77 -10.54
C ALA A 131 -3.95 -6.00 -9.77
N GLU A 132 -4.20 -4.71 -9.60
CA GLU A 132 -3.36 -3.81 -8.83
C GLU A 132 -3.91 -3.71 -7.41
N ILE A 133 -3.11 -4.11 -6.43
CA ILE A 133 -3.41 -4.01 -4.99
C ILE A 133 -2.74 -2.74 -4.51
N ARG A 134 -3.51 -1.71 -4.18
CA ARG A 134 -2.98 -0.37 -3.91
C ARG A 134 -3.61 0.25 -2.66
N PRO A 135 -2.89 1.12 -1.95
CA PRO A 135 -3.46 1.88 -0.85
C PRO A 135 -4.55 2.84 -1.36
N GLY A 136 -5.43 3.26 -0.46
CA GLY A 136 -6.51 4.21 -0.78
C GLY A 136 -6.01 5.57 -1.27
N PHE A 137 -4.79 5.97 -0.90
CA PHE A 137 -4.18 7.23 -1.30
C PHE A 137 -2.68 7.08 -1.58
N LEU A 138 -2.11 8.07 -2.27
CA LEU A 138 -0.67 8.18 -2.51
C LEU A 138 0.09 8.48 -1.22
N ILE A 139 0.99 7.59 -0.81
CA ILE A 139 1.79 7.73 0.42
C ILE A 139 2.76 8.92 0.30
N PRO A 140 2.60 10.00 1.09
CA PRO A 140 3.44 11.18 0.97
C PRO A 140 4.80 10.98 1.63
N ALA A 141 5.84 11.42 0.95
CA ALA A 141 7.22 11.21 1.40
C ALA A 141 7.67 12.16 2.52
N TYR A 142 7.12 13.38 2.59
CA TYR A 142 7.56 14.44 3.50
C TYR A 142 6.59 14.78 4.63
N GLU A 143 5.59 13.95 4.90
CA GLU A 143 4.67 14.21 6.00
C GLU A 143 5.44 14.20 7.34
N LYS A 144 5.31 15.29 8.10
CA LYS A 144 5.91 15.41 9.43
C LYS A 144 5.30 14.38 10.37
N MET A 145 6.11 13.85 11.28
CA MET A 145 5.60 13.04 12.39
C MET A 145 4.57 13.87 13.15
N THR A 146 3.43 13.26 13.44
CA THR A 146 2.32 13.83 14.18
C THR A 146 1.73 12.70 15.00
N GLN A 147 1.33 12.99 16.23
CA GLN A 147 0.61 12.02 17.04
C GLN A 147 -0.86 12.11 16.68
N VAL A 148 -1.59 10.99 16.77
CA VAL A 148 -3.02 10.96 16.51
C VAL A 148 -3.70 10.41 17.75
N ASP A 149 -4.68 11.14 18.27
CA ASP A 149 -5.47 10.69 19.42
C ASP A 149 -6.44 9.55 19.04
N ASP A 150 -7.09 8.95 20.04
CA ASP A 150 -8.03 7.84 19.83
C ASP A 150 -9.27 8.24 18.99
N SER A 151 -9.49 9.55 18.80
CA SER A 151 -10.56 10.13 17.98
C SER A 151 -10.11 10.52 16.56
N GLY A 152 -8.83 10.30 16.22
CA GLY A 152 -8.28 10.61 14.91
C GLY A 152 -7.80 12.05 14.72
N ASN A 153 -7.71 12.86 15.79
CA ASN A 153 -7.22 14.24 15.70
C ASN A 153 -5.68 14.28 15.78
N LEU A 154 -5.09 15.15 14.96
CA LEU A 154 -3.64 15.37 14.90
C LEU A 154 -3.17 16.22 16.09
N GLN A 155 -2.22 15.68 16.86
CA GLN A 155 -1.48 16.37 17.90
C GLN A 155 -0.06 16.72 17.43
N GLU A 156 0.52 17.74 18.05
CA GLU A 156 1.91 18.12 17.77
C GLU A 156 2.88 16.98 18.11
N PRO A 157 3.91 16.75 17.29
CA PRO A 157 4.93 15.74 17.57
C PRO A 157 5.67 16.03 18.87
N THR A 158 6.01 14.98 19.62
CA THR A 158 6.84 15.09 20.81
C THR A 158 8.27 15.51 20.46
N GLU A 159 9.03 16.00 21.44
CA GLU A 159 10.45 16.35 21.26
C GLU A 159 11.30 15.15 20.81
N GLU A 160 10.91 13.93 21.20
CA GLU A 160 11.52 12.67 20.74
C GLU A 160 11.22 12.38 19.27
N ASP A 161 9.98 12.62 18.82
CA ASP A 161 9.57 12.48 17.42
C ASP A 161 10.33 13.47 16.52
N LYS A 162 10.51 14.71 16.98
CA LYS A 162 11.32 15.74 16.30
C LYS A 162 12.79 15.34 16.24
N ALA A 163 13.34 14.79 17.32
CA ALA A 163 14.72 14.33 17.38
C ALA A 163 15.00 13.11 16.48
N SER A 164 13.99 12.30 16.18
CA SER A 164 14.13 11.12 15.32
C SER A 164 14.45 11.45 13.85
N GLY A 165 14.09 12.64 13.38
CA GLY A 165 14.26 13.09 11.99
C GLY A 165 13.48 12.28 10.95
N LYS A 166 12.65 11.31 11.36
CA LYS A 166 11.86 10.46 10.47
C LYS A 166 10.55 11.14 10.10
N GLY A 167 10.08 10.88 8.88
CA GLY A 167 8.72 11.20 8.46
C GLY A 167 7.69 10.19 8.96
N ARG A 168 6.42 10.59 8.89
CA ARG A 168 5.27 9.79 9.35
C ARG A 168 5.22 8.37 8.76
N PHE A 169 5.52 8.29 7.47
CA PHE A 169 5.46 7.06 6.67
C PHE A 169 6.80 6.31 6.55
N GLU A 170 7.82 6.73 7.31
CA GLU A 170 9.11 6.02 7.34
C GLU A 170 9.14 4.90 8.37
N GLY A 171 10.04 3.93 8.18
CA GLY A 171 10.23 2.81 9.11
C GLY A 171 9.14 1.73 9.02
N GLY A 172 8.83 1.29 7.79
CA GLY A 172 7.84 0.23 7.55
C GLY A 172 6.43 0.71 7.25
N TYR A 173 6.20 2.02 7.05
CA TYR A 173 4.88 2.59 6.75
C TYR A 173 4.73 3.10 5.30
N GLY A 174 5.67 2.77 4.43
CA GLY A 174 5.54 2.96 2.98
C GLY A 174 6.59 3.87 2.33
N VAL A 175 7.48 4.53 3.08
CA VAL A 175 8.51 5.43 2.52
C VAL A 175 9.90 5.10 3.06
N VAL A 176 10.89 5.12 2.16
CA VAL A 176 12.31 5.13 2.52
C VAL A 176 12.96 6.36 1.86
N ARG A 177 13.49 7.26 2.69
CA ARG A 177 14.21 8.45 2.23
C ARG A 177 15.70 8.14 2.02
N ASN A 178 16.36 9.02 1.27
CA ASN A 178 17.78 8.92 0.94
C ASN A 178 18.14 7.68 0.11
N THR A 179 17.20 7.26 -0.73
CA THR A 179 17.33 6.06 -1.57
C THR A 179 18.01 6.42 -2.88
N GLY A 180 19.21 5.87 -3.10
CA GLY A 180 19.93 5.94 -4.37
C GLY A 180 19.59 4.74 -5.26
N VAL A 181 20.60 4.00 -5.69
CA VAL A 181 20.41 2.82 -6.55
C VAL A 181 19.92 1.64 -5.71
N ILE A 182 18.77 1.08 -6.08
CA ILE A 182 18.27 -0.16 -5.48
C ILE A 182 19.09 -1.33 -5.99
N LYS A 183 19.65 -2.13 -5.06
CA LYS A 183 20.38 -3.37 -5.34
C LYS A 183 19.41 -4.55 -5.45
N SER A 184 18.49 -4.66 -4.50
CA SER A 184 17.49 -5.73 -4.48
C SER A 184 16.24 -5.33 -3.72
N ILE A 185 15.14 -6.02 -4.03
CA ILE A 185 13.84 -5.90 -3.37
C ILE A 185 13.46 -7.30 -2.91
N ALA A 186 12.96 -7.44 -1.69
CA ALA A 186 12.46 -8.69 -1.15
C ALA A 186 11.01 -8.54 -0.70
N VAL A 187 10.20 -9.57 -0.92
CA VAL A 187 8.80 -9.64 -0.48
C VAL A 187 8.55 -10.98 0.20
N ASN A 188 8.02 -10.95 1.41
CA ASN A 188 7.55 -12.15 2.10
C ASN A 188 6.07 -12.38 1.80
N THR A 189 5.76 -13.47 1.10
CA THR A 189 4.39 -13.82 0.68
C THR A 189 4.10 -15.30 0.87
N TYR A 190 2.83 -15.64 1.05
CA TYR A 190 2.34 -17.00 1.14
C TYR A 190 1.77 -17.44 -0.22
N GLY A 191 2.34 -18.49 -0.80
CA GLY A 191 1.89 -19.09 -2.05
C GLY A 191 0.92 -20.25 -1.83
N MET A 192 0.04 -20.47 -2.81
CA MET A 192 -0.91 -21.58 -2.87
C MET A 192 -0.86 -22.28 -4.24
N ASN A 193 0.33 -22.33 -4.85
CA ASN A 193 0.58 -22.88 -6.19
C ASN A 193 -0.17 -22.19 -7.35
N PHE A 194 -0.45 -20.89 -7.22
CA PHE A 194 -1.04 -20.12 -8.32
C PHE A 194 0.02 -19.74 -9.36
N PRO A 195 -0.17 -20.01 -10.66
CA PRO A 195 0.81 -19.69 -11.71
C PRO A 195 0.75 -18.20 -12.12
N HIS A 196 0.54 -17.30 -11.17
CA HIS A 196 0.40 -15.87 -11.41
C HIS A 196 1.71 -15.14 -11.12
N GLY A 197 2.00 -14.11 -11.91
CA GLY A 197 3.17 -13.26 -11.71
C GLY A 197 2.93 -12.22 -10.63
N LEU A 198 3.89 -12.03 -9.72
CA LEU A 198 3.87 -10.93 -8.75
C LEU A 198 4.86 -9.84 -9.15
N TYR A 199 4.39 -8.60 -9.10
CA TYR A 199 5.22 -7.41 -9.22
C TYR A 199 5.05 -6.52 -7.99
N VAL A 200 6.15 -5.89 -7.58
CA VAL A 200 6.15 -4.78 -6.64
C VAL A 200 6.14 -3.48 -7.42
N LEU A 201 5.26 -2.56 -7.04
CA LEU A 201 5.18 -1.23 -7.60
C LEU A 201 5.83 -0.25 -6.62
N LEU A 202 6.92 0.38 -7.04
CA LEU A 202 7.58 1.44 -6.29
C LEU A 202 7.54 2.74 -7.07
N ARG A 203 7.33 3.83 -6.37
CA ARG A 203 7.26 5.18 -6.91
C ARG A 203 8.45 6.00 -6.45
N ASP A 204 9.03 6.76 -7.37
CA ASP A 204 10.18 7.62 -7.12
C ASP A 204 9.79 9.07 -6.83
N GLN A 205 10.80 9.91 -6.55
CA GLN A 205 10.63 11.34 -6.29
C GLN A 205 10.08 12.16 -7.47
N ASN A 206 10.14 11.61 -8.68
CA ASN A 206 9.62 12.20 -9.91
C ASN A 206 8.21 11.68 -10.23
N ASN A 207 7.57 10.97 -9.30
CA ASN A 207 6.25 10.38 -9.45
C ASN A 207 6.18 9.28 -10.52
N LYS A 208 7.31 8.67 -10.88
CA LYS A 208 7.38 7.56 -11.82
C LYS A 208 7.23 6.24 -11.07
N VAL A 209 6.20 5.48 -11.43
CA VAL A 209 5.98 4.13 -10.92
C VAL A 209 6.76 3.12 -11.75
N THR A 210 7.61 2.35 -11.08
CA THR A 210 8.39 1.27 -11.68
C THR A 210 7.90 -0.08 -11.16
N ARG A 211 7.78 -1.04 -12.08
CA ARG A 211 7.32 -2.41 -11.80
C ARG A 211 8.51 -3.34 -11.68
N TYR A 212 8.63 -4.04 -10.55
CA TYR A 212 9.69 -4.99 -10.30
C TYR A 212 9.11 -6.40 -10.26
N PHE A 213 9.47 -7.24 -11.22
CA PHE A 213 8.99 -8.62 -11.30
C PHE A 213 9.66 -9.48 -10.24
N MET A 214 8.89 -9.96 -9.27
CA MET A 214 9.41 -10.76 -8.16
C MET A 214 9.51 -12.25 -8.51
N GLY A 215 8.71 -12.71 -9.46
CA GLY A 215 8.60 -14.11 -9.85
C GLY A 215 7.13 -14.58 -9.91
N TYR A 216 6.96 -15.89 -10.05
CA TYR A 216 5.65 -16.53 -10.07
C TYR A 216 5.30 -17.10 -8.69
N LEU A 217 4.00 -17.09 -8.36
CA LEU A 217 3.43 -17.59 -7.09
C LEU A 217 3.19 -19.12 -7.10
N LEU A 218 3.90 -19.85 -7.96
CA LEU A 218 3.82 -21.31 -8.11
C LEU A 218 4.66 -22.01 -7.05
N PHE A 219 4.28 -21.84 -5.79
CA PHE A 219 4.82 -22.54 -4.63
C PHE A 219 3.77 -22.60 -3.52
N ASP A 220 3.98 -23.48 -2.56
CA ASP A 220 3.12 -23.64 -1.39
C ASP A 220 3.84 -23.17 -0.13
N GLY A 221 3.15 -22.40 0.70
CA GLY A 221 3.68 -21.89 1.96
C GLY A 221 4.36 -20.52 1.85
N TRP A 222 4.98 -20.10 2.97
CA TRP A 222 5.71 -18.85 3.07
C TRP A 222 7.03 -18.89 2.29
N ARG A 223 7.27 -17.88 1.47
CA ARG A 223 8.53 -17.71 0.75
C ARG A 223 8.91 -16.24 0.65
N GLU A 224 10.20 -15.97 0.82
CA GLU A 224 10.79 -14.69 0.45
C GLU A 224 11.15 -14.70 -1.03
N MET A 225 10.52 -13.83 -1.80
CA MET A 225 10.84 -13.61 -3.21
C MET A 225 11.75 -12.41 -3.34
N ILE A 226 12.84 -12.56 -4.09
CA ILE A 226 13.89 -11.55 -4.21
C ILE A 226 14.04 -11.16 -5.67
N TRP A 227 13.85 -9.89 -5.96
CA TRP A 227 14.28 -9.28 -7.21
C TRP A 227 15.68 -8.67 -7.00
N SER A 228 16.63 -9.07 -7.84
CA SER A 228 17.98 -8.49 -7.86
C SER A 228 18.13 -7.60 -9.08
N ASN A 229 18.65 -6.39 -8.90
CA ASN A 229 18.87 -5.44 -9.98
C ASN A 229 19.98 -5.93 -10.92
N PRO A 230 19.67 -6.31 -12.18
CA PRO A 230 20.68 -6.80 -13.12
C PRO A 230 21.70 -5.73 -13.52
N GLY A 231 21.33 -4.46 -13.44
CA GLY A 231 22.19 -3.31 -13.75
C GLY A 231 22.99 -2.79 -12.56
N TYR A 232 22.97 -3.47 -11.41
CA TYR A 232 23.70 -2.99 -10.23
C TYR A 232 25.20 -3.17 -10.42
N ILE A 233 25.93 -2.05 -10.51
CA ILE A 233 27.39 -2.06 -10.65
C ILE A 233 27.99 -2.20 -9.26
N THR A 234 28.56 -3.37 -8.93
CA THR A 234 29.23 -3.59 -7.63
C THR A 234 30.56 -2.83 -7.52
N GLN A 235 31.26 -2.66 -8.64
CA GLN A 235 32.59 -2.05 -8.67
C GLN A 235 32.51 -0.52 -8.65
N VAL A 236 32.96 0.11 -7.56
CA VAL A 236 32.92 1.58 -7.37
C VAL A 236 33.61 2.35 -8.51
N LYS A 237 34.73 1.83 -9.03
CA LYS A 237 35.48 2.49 -10.12
C LYS A 237 34.71 2.59 -11.44
N ALA A 238 33.75 1.69 -11.66
CA ALA A 238 32.89 1.67 -12.85
C ALA A 238 31.57 2.42 -12.62
N ARG A 239 31.35 2.99 -11.43
CA ARG A 239 30.16 3.78 -11.13
C ARG A 239 30.37 5.22 -11.57
N GLU A 240 29.33 5.79 -12.17
CA GLU A 240 29.24 7.22 -12.38
C GLU A 240 28.87 7.90 -11.05
N VAL A 241 29.75 8.77 -10.54
CA VAL A 241 29.47 9.57 -9.35
C VAL A 241 28.55 10.72 -9.77
N ARG A 242 27.29 10.66 -9.35
CA ARG A 242 26.31 11.72 -9.61
C ARG A 242 26.13 12.56 -8.35
N LEU A 243 26.35 13.87 -8.49
CA LEU A 243 25.95 14.83 -7.47
C LEU A 243 24.52 15.26 -7.76
N TYR A 244 23.63 15.03 -6.81
CA TYR A 244 22.27 15.52 -6.86
C TYR A 244 22.18 16.82 -6.06
N PRO A 245 21.58 17.89 -6.62
CA PRO A 245 21.12 18.97 -5.76
C PRO A 245 20.10 18.38 -4.78
N VAL A 246 20.30 18.64 -3.49
CA VAL A 246 19.49 18.08 -2.41
C VAL A 246 18.40 19.07 -1.96
N TYR A 247 18.50 20.34 -2.38
CA TYR A 247 17.52 21.40 -2.14
C TYR A 247 17.61 22.45 -3.27
N PRO A 248 16.50 23.05 -3.75
CA PRO A 248 15.08 22.82 -3.42
C PRO A 248 14.45 21.69 -4.24
N THR A 249 15.24 20.75 -4.73
CA THR A 249 14.77 19.45 -5.24
C THR A 249 14.50 18.52 -4.08
N SER A 250 13.54 17.61 -4.22
CA SER A 250 13.26 16.62 -3.18
C SER A 250 14.46 15.68 -3.04
N LEU A 251 14.77 15.32 -1.79
CA LEU A 251 15.74 14.28 -1.50
C LEU A 251 15.26 12.96 -2.13
N PRO A 252 16.15 12.20 -2.81
CA PRO A 252 15.76 10.95 -3.45
C PRO A 252 15.10 9.99 -2.47
N HIS A 253 13.94 9.49 -2.81
CA HIS A 253 13.16 8.60 -1.97
C HIS A 253 12.40 7.60 -2.82
N VAL A 254 11.99 6.52 -2.18
CA VAL A 254 11.14 5.51 -2.78
C VAL A 254 9.94 5.32 -1.87
N SER A 255 8.74 5.36 -2.46
CA SER A 255 7.49 5.07 -1.78
C SER A 255 6.84 3.81 -2.36
N PHE A 256 6.20 3.03 -1.50
CA PHE A 256 5.41 1.88 -1.90
C PHE A 256 4.15 2.34 -2.62
N ASP A 257 3.89 1.79 -3.80
CA ASP A 257 2.70 2.12 -4.60
C ASP A 257 1.66 1.00 -4.60
N GLY A 258 2.10 -0.25 -4.43
CA GLY A 258 1.22 -1.40 -4.45
C GLY A 258 1.89 -2.68 -4.92
N PHE A 259 1.08 -3.71 -5.10
CA PHE A 259 1.43 -4.91 -5.83
C PHE A 259 0.64 -4.99 -7.13
N LEU A 260 1.20 -5.69 -8.12
CA LEU A 260 0.47 -6.07 -9.32
C LEU A 260 0.55 -7.59 -9.48
N VAL A 261 -0.60 -8.24 -9.51
CA VAL A 261 -0.73 -9.68 -9.78
C VAL A 261 -1.21 -9.83 -11.22
N THR A 262 -0.51 -10.64 -12.02
CA THR A 262 -0.84 -10.87 -13.43
C THR A 262 -1.18 -12.34 -13.67
N ARG A 263 -2.30 -12.57 -14.36
CA ARG A 263 -2.71 -13.86 -14.88
C ARG A 263 -2.54 -13.89 -16.40
N ASP A 264 -1.86 -14.92 -16.88
CA ASP A 264 -1.77 -15.24 -18.31
C ASP A 264 -3.08 -15.86 -18.82
N ALA A 265 -3.45 -15.58 -20.06
CA ALA A 265 -4.62 -16.12 -20.73
C ALA A 265 -4.64 -17.66 -20.77
N ALA A 266 -3.48 -18.32 -20.79
CA ALA A 266 -3.35 -19.77 -20.82
C ALA A 266 -3.58 -20.44 -19.45
N HIS A 267 -3.59 -19.68 -18.35
CA HIS A 267 -3.84 -20.21 -17.02
C HIS A 267 -5.30 -20.10 -16.64
N ASP A 268 -5.79 -21.05 -15.85
CA ASP A 268 -7.17 -20.99 -15.34
C ASP A 268 -7.40 -19.70 -14.53
N GLY A 269 -8.58 -19.11 -14.74
CA GLY A 269 -9.06 -17.99 -13.93
C GLY A 269 -9.72 -18.46 -12.64
N GLY A 270 -10.52 -17.57 -12.04
CA GLY A 270 -11.19 -17.83 -10.77
C GLY A 270 -10.56 -17.11 -9.59
N ASP A 271 -10.78 -17.65 -8.39
CA ASP A 271 -10.33 -17.04 -7.16
C ASP A 271 -8.82 -17.25 -6.96
N PHE A 272 -8.08 -16.14 -6.99
CA PHE A 272 -6.73 -16.05 -6.47
C PHE A 272 -6.77 -15.55 -5.02
N VAL A 273 -6.04 -16.22 -4.14
CA VAL A 273 -5.83 -15.78 -2.76
C VAL A 273 -4.33 -15.69 -2.49
N GLY A 274 -3.89 -14.58 -1.91
CA GLY A 274 -2.50 -14.37 -1.55
C GLY A 274 -2.37 -13.62 -0.23
N TYR A 275 -1.27 -13.85 0.48
CA TYR A 275 -0.96 -13.15 1.73
C TYR A 275 0.40 -12.47 1.64
N PHE A 276 0.52 -11.28 2.21
CA PHE A 276 1.72 -10.46 2.18
C PHE A 276 2.11 -10.02 3.59
N LYS A 277 3.39 -10.21 3.95
CA LYS A 277 3.93 -9.85 5.26
C LYS A 277 4.66 -8.50 5.20
N ASP A 278 5.68 -8.42 4.37
CA ASP A 278 6.52 -7.22 4.28
C ASP A 278 7.16 -7.05 2.90
N VAL A 279 7.66 -5.84 2.67
CA VAL A 279 8.47 -5.46 1.51
C VAL A 279 9.73 -4.76 2.00
N LYS A 280 10.88 -5.32 1.63
CA LYS A 280 12.20 -4.83 2.03
C LYS A 280 13.01 -4.44 0.80
N ILE A 281 13.91 -3.48 0.98
CA ILE A 281 14.87 -3.10 -0.05
C ILE A 281 16.27 -3.04 0.51
N ILE A 282 17.22 -3.36 -0.36
CA ILE A 282 18.63 -3.09 -0.16
C ILE A 282 19.03 -2.03 -1.19
N TYR A 283 19.56 -0.91 -0.73
CA TYR A 283 19.87 0.23 -1.58
C TYR A 283 21.16 0.94 -1.15
N ASP A 284 21.73 1.68 -2.09
CA ASP A 284 22.83 2.60 -1.81
C ASP A 284 22.27 3.95 -1.37
N LYS A 285 22.84 4.58 -0.35
CA LYS A 285 22.45 5.95 0.06
C LYS A 285 22.70 6.94 -1.07
N ALA A 286 21.71 7.79 -1.36
CA ALA A 286 21.86 8.86 -2.36
C ALA A 286 22.86 9.93 -1.88
N VAL A 287 22.86 10.23 -0.58
CA VAL A 287 23.78 11.16 0.07
C VAL A 287 24.36 10.49 1.33
N LEU A 288 25.68 10.53 1.47
CA LEU A 288 26.40 9.93 2.60
C LEU A 288 26.10 10.63 3.93
N THR A 289 26.01 11.96 3.91
CA THR A 289 25.75 12.78 5.09
C THR A 289 24.55 13.69 4.85
N THR A 290 23.51 13.49 5.65
CA THR A 290 22.32 14.37 5.66
C THR A 290 22.47 15.53 6.65
N VAL A 291 23.49 15.50 7.51
CA VAL A 291 23.79 16.61 8.44
C VAL A 291 24.16 17.84 7.63
N ARG A 292 23.38 18.90 7.82
CA ARG A 292 23.57 20.20 7.20
C ARG A 292 23.74 21.24 8.29
N ASP A 293 24.52 22.26 7.98
CA ASP A 293 24.68 23.43 8.86
C ASP A 293 23.38 24.23 8.98
N PHE A 294 22.49 24.11 8.00
CA PHE A 294 21.19 24.77 7.96
C PHE A 294 20.05 23.75 7.81
N ALA A 295 18.99 23.93 8.59
CA ALA A 295 17.73 23.24 8.39
C ALA A 295 16.94 23.94 7.25
N ASP A 296 17.38 23.74 6.00
CA ASP A 296 16.84 24.44 4.82
C ASP A 296 15.31 24.39 4.72
N GLU A 297 14.71 23.23 5.04
CA GLU A 297 13.26 23.06 4.99
C GLU A 297 12.53 23.83 6.09
N ASP A 298 13.13 24.01 7.27
CA ASP A 298 12.54 24.81 8.35
C ASP A 298 12.60 26.31 8.04
N ILE A 299 13.59 26.74 7.25
CA ILE A 299 13.76 28.14 6.83
C ILE A 299 12.81 28.46 5.67
N TRP A 300 12.77 27.59 4.67
CA TRP A 300 12.17 27.92 3.36
C TRP A 300 10.86 27.19 3.06
N GLY A 301 10.61 26.02 3.66
CA GLY A 301 9.34 25.28 3.56
C GLY A 301 8.92 24.81 2.15
N ILE A 302 9.82 24.82 1.15
CA ILE A 302 9.45 24.60 -0.26
C ILE A 302 8.96 23.18 -0.51
N GLN A 303 9.56 22.15 0.11
CA GLN A 303 9.09 20.77 -0.09
C GLN A 303 7.74 20.55 0.59
N THR A 304 7.58 21.08 1.80
CA THR A 304 6.33 21.01 2.56
C THR A 304 5.20 21.67 1.76
N GLU A 305 5.43 22.85 1.18
CA GLU A 305 4.41 23.53 0.37
C GLU A 305 4.04 22.72 -0.89
N ARG A 306 5.03 22.12 -1.56
CA ARG A 306 4.79 21.27 -2.75
C ARG A 306 4.02 20.00 -2.40
N GLU A 307 4.35 19.33 -1.31
CA GLU A 307 3.61 18.16 -0.84
C GLU A 307 2.20 18.55 -0.38
N MET A 308 2.02 19.69 0.28
CA MET A 308 0.69 20.19 0.63
C MET A 308 -0.17 20.49 -0.60
N LYS A 309 0.42 21.02 -1.68
CA LYS A 309 -0.28 21.19 -2.97
C LYS A 309 -0.65 19.84 -3.58
N ARG A 310 0.23 18.84 -3.53
CA ARG A 310 -0.05 17.48 -4.01
C ARG A 310 -1.15 16.81 -3.19
N LYS A 311 -1.09 16.92 -1.86
CA LYS A 311 -2.10 16.44 -0.93
C LYS A 311 -3.45 17.05 -1.25
N LYS A 312 -3.53 18.36 -1.51
CA LYS A 312 -4.77 19.04 -1.97
C LYS A 312 -5.35 18.43 -3.24
N ILE A 313 -4.52 18.17 -4.24
CA ILE A 313 -4.97 17.54 -5.51
C ILE A 313 -5.46 16.11 -5.26
N GLU A 314 -4.76 15.35 -4.42
CA GLU A 314 -5.17 13.99 -4.07
C GLU A 314 -6.46 13.98 -3.24
N VAL A 315 -6.65 14.94 -2.32
CA VAL A 315 -7.89 15.16 -1.56
C VAL A 315 -9.07 15.35 -2.51
N GLU A 316 -8.93 16.22 -3.50
CA GLU A 316 -10.01 16.48 -4.45
C GLU A 316 -10.43 15.19 -5.17
N ARG A 317 -9.46 14.37 -5.59
CA ARG A 317 -9.73 13.12 -6.30
C ARG A 317 -10.29 12.02 -5.39
N PHE A 318 -9.60 11.75 -4.29
CA PHE A 318 -9.94 10.68 -3.36
C PHE A 318 -11.20 11.01 -2.56
N GLY A 319 -11.25 12.22 -1.98
CA GLY A 319 -12.37 12.70 -1.19
C GLY A 319 -13.67 12.73 -1.99
N GLN A 320 -13.63 13.24 -3.23
CA GLN A 320 -14.81 13.20 -4.11
C GLN A 320 -15.26 11.76 -4.37
N THR A 321 -14.34 10.83 -4.61
CA THR A 321 -14.68 9.42 -4.85
C THR A 321 -15.33 8.78 -3.61
N GLN A 322 -14.79 9.02 -2.41
CA GLN A 322 -15.34 8.47 -1.18
C GLN A 322 -16.73 9.03 -0.86
N VAL A 323 -16.92 10.35 -1.02
CA VAL A 323 -18.23 10.99 -0.83
C VAL A 323 -19.23 10.47 -1.86
N LEU A 324 -18.84 10.31 -3.13
CA LEU A 324 -19.73 9.76 -4.14
C LEU A 324 -20.13 8.31 -3.80
N ARG A 325 -19.20 7.47 -3.35
CA ARG A 325 -19.53 6.10 -2.92
C ARG A 325 -20.50 6.07 -1.76
N PHE A 326 -20.30 6.95 -0.77
CA PHE A 326 -21.22 7.09 0.36
C PHE A 326 -22.62 7.53 -0.10
N LEU A 327 -22.71 8.58 -0.93
CA LEU A 327 -23.99 9.05 -1.46
C LEU A 327 -24.69 7.98 -2.31
N GLU A 328 -23.95 7.23 -3.12
CA GLU A 328 -24.52 6.11 -3.87
C GLU A 328 -25.00 5.00 -2.95
N GLN A 329 -24.29 4.71 -1.86
CA GLN A 329 -24.72 3.75 -0.85
C GLN A 329 -26.01 4.19 -0.14
N GLU A 330 -26.17 5.48 0.16
CA GLU A 330 -27.42 6.01 0.72
C GLU A 330 -28.58 5.99 -0.26
N LYS A 331 -28.31 6.17 -1.56
CA LYS A 331 -29.32 6.08 -2.63
C LYS A 331 -29.74 4.66 -2.96
N MET A 332 -28.99 3.64 -2.53
CA MET A 332 -29.34 2.25 -2.84
C MET A 332 -30.70 1.91 -2.23
N ALA A 333 -31.58 1.35 -3.06
CA ALA A 333 -32.90 0.91 -2.62
C ALA A 333 -32.76 -0.14 -1.51
N THR A 334 -33.38 0.12 -0.36
CA THR A 334 -33.43 -0.83 0.77
C THR A 334 -34.59 -1.82 0.64
N GLU A 335 -35.47 -1.63 -0.34
CA GLU A 335 -36.65 -2.44 -0.57
C GLU A 335 -36.28 -3.76 -1.26
N ALA A 336 -36.65 -4.88 -0.66
CA ALA A 336 -36.40 -6.21 -1.22
C ALA A 336 -37.47 -6.65 -2.24
N GLY A 337 -38.53 -5.86 -2.43
CA GLY A 337 -39.63 -6.18 -3.34
C GLY A 337 -40.59 -5.02 -3.53
N PHE A 338 -41.38 -5.09 -4.60
CA PHE A 338 -42.38 -4.08 -4.89
C PHE A 338 -43.56 -4.21 -3.92
N THR A 339 -43.99 -3.09 -3.34
CA THR A 339 -45.30 -3.03 -2.70
C THR A 339 -46.37 -3.32 -3.75
N PRO A 340 -47.21 -4.35 -3.56
CA PRO A 340 -48.29 -4.63 -4.49
C PRO A 340 -49.22 -3.43 -4.58
N SER A 341 -49.66 -3.10 -5.80
CA SER A 341 -50.68 -2.07 -6.01
C SER A 341 -52.00 -2.50 -5.36
N GLU A 342 -52.76 -1.54 -4.80
CA GLU A 342 -54.09 -1.82 -4.26
C GLU A 342 -54.94 -2.55 -5.32
N GLY A 343 -55.42 -3.75 -4.97
CA GLY A 343 -56.17 -4.65 -5.87
C GLY A 343 -55.39 -5.81 -6.47
N SER A 344 -54.07 -5.90 -6.31
CA SER A 344 -53.25 -6.98 -6.89
C SER A 344 -53.13 -8.25 -6.03
N GLU A 345 -53.57 -8.23 -4.76
CA GLU A 345 -53.62 -9.43 -3.91
C GLU A 345 -54.65 -10.48 -4.40
N ALA A 346 -55.67 -10.07 -5.15
CA ALA A 346 -56.73 -10.96 -5.64
C ALA A 346 -56.30 -11.88 -6.80
N ALA A 347 -55.15 -11.65 -7.45
CA ALA A 347 -54.73 -12.43 -8.61
C ALA A 347 -53.95 -13.71 -8.26
N LYS A 348 -53.45 -13.88 -7.03
CA LYS A 348 -52.64 -15.04 -6.65
C LYS A 348 -53.43 -16.27 -6.19
N ASN A 349 -54.73 -16.14 -5.92
CA ASN A 349 -55.58 -17.26 -5.46
C ASN A 349 -56.43 -17.93 -6.55
N SER A 350 -56.30 -17.54 -7.82
CA SER A 350 -57.13 -18.07 -8.91
C SER A 350 -56.47 -19.19 -9.73
N GLY A 351 -55.29 -19.68 -9.33
CA GLY A 351 -54.49 -20.63 -10.11
C GLY A 351 -54.44 -22.08 -9.64
N ASN A 352 -54.99 -22.43 -8.47
CA ASN A 352 -54.72 -23.73 -7.82
C ASN A 352 -55.92 -24.68 -7.65
N ASN A 353 -57.04 -24.48 -8.39
CA ASN A 353 -58.21 -25.38 -8.30
C ASN A 353 -58.65 -25.88 -9.68
N GLN A 354 -57.81 -26.60 -10.43
CA GLN A 354 -58.26 -27.48 -11.53
C GLN A 354 -57.33 -28.68 -11.74
N GLU A 355 -57.09 -29.49 -10.71
CA GLU A 355 -56.68 -30.90 -10.91
C GLU A 355 -57.29 -31.78 -9.80
N THR A 356 -58.58 -32.07 -9.90
CA THR A 356 -59.16 -33.31 -9.37
C THR A 356 -60.51 -33.57 -10.01
N ASN A 357 -60.70 -34.81 -10.48
CA ASN A 357 -61.91 -35.46 -10.99
C ASN A 357 -62.23 -35.28 -12.48
N ASN A 358 -61.83 -36.26 -13.30
CA ASN A 358 -62.78 -37.26 -13.80
C ASN A 358 -62.10 -38.40 -14.59
N GLN A 359 -62.43 -39.62 -14.17
CA GLN A 359 -62.53 -40.92 -14.88
C GLN A 359 -61.45 -41.40 -15.84
#